data_AF-A0A7C1PVH3-F1
#
_entry.id   AF-A0A7C1PVH3-F1
#
_cell.length_a   1.000
_cell.length_b   1.000
_cell.length_c   1.000
_cell.angle_alpha   90.00
_cell.angle_beta   90.00
_cell.angle_gamma   90.00
#
_symmetry.space_group_name_H-M   'P 1'
#
loop_
_entity.id
_entity.type
_entity.pdbx_description
1 polymer ?
#
loop_
_entity_poly.entity_id
_entity_poly.type
_entity_poly.pdbx_seq_one_letter_code
_entity_poly.pdbx_strand_id
1 'polypeptide(L)'
;MKLIKLYNKQHPDYFTKVSDRDYEYLNQWKWHLMINKKSKRVLRQKNTKGEVQTYVMSREIMLPEKHMDVDHISGDTLDNTRENLRVCT
;
A
#
# COMPACT_ATOMS: atom_id res chain seq x y z
N MET A 1 -13.90 -0.31 8.07
CA MET A 1 -12.69 -0.88 7.44
C MET A 1 -13.12 -1.77 6.28
N LYS A 2 -12.45 -1.66 5.13
CA LYS A 2 -12.69 -2.52 3.95
C LYS A 2 -11.41 -3.26 3.52
N LEU A 3 -11.56 -4.31 2.71
CA LEU A 3 -10.47 -5.13 2.19
C LEU A 3 -10.29 -4.95 0.69
N ILE A 4 -9.05 -4.77 0.24
CA ILE A 4 -8.68 -4.77 -1.17
C ILE A 4 -7.85 -6.02 -1.46
N LYS A 5 -8.23 -6.79 -2.48
CA LYS A 5 -7.49 -7.99 -2.91
C LYS A 5 -6.15 -7.58 -3.53
N LEU A 6 -5.08 -8.24 -3.10
CA LEU A 6 -3.74 -8.04 -3.62
C LEU A 6 -3.42 -9.08 -4.68
N TYR A 7 -2.81 -8.63 -5.78
CA TYR A 7 -2.32 -9.50 -6.81
C TYR A 7 -0.90 -9.99 -6.50
N ASN A 8 -0.74 -11.31 -6.44
CA ASN A 8 0.55 -11.96 -6.42
C ASN A 8 0.39 -13.37 -7.03
N LYS A 9 1.26 -13.74 -7.97
CA LYS A 9 1.18 -15.03 -8.68
C LYS A 9 1.40 -16.23 -7.75
N GLN A 10 2.24 -16.08 -6.74
CA GLN A 10 2.59 -17.13 -5.77
C GLN A 10 1.62 -17.15 -4.58
N HIS A 11 0.96 -16.03 -4.30
CA HIS A 11 0.11 -15.86 -3.13
C HIS A 11 -1.19 -15.10 -3.48
N PRO A 12 -2.17 -15.76 -4.11
CA PRO A 12 -3.36 -15.10 -4.68
C PRO A 12 -4.39 -14.64 -3.63
N ASP A 13 -4.26 -15.09 -2.37
CA ASP A 13 -5.28 -14.92 -1.33
C ASP A 13 -4.96 -13.81 -0.32
N TYR A 14 -4.08 -12.90 -0.69
CA TYR A 14 -3.73 -11.77 0.17
C TYR A 14 -4.66 -10.59 -0.02
N PHE A 15 -4.96 -9.93 1.10
CA PHE A 15 -5.74 -8.71 1.15
C PHE A 15 -4.98 -7.65 1.96
N THR A 16 -5.31 -6.39 1.72
CA THR A 16 -4.92 -5.28 2.57
C THR A 16 -6.15 -4.62 3.17
N LYS A 17 -6.05 -4.22 4.44
CA LYS A 17 -7.09 -3.45 5.12
C LYS A 17 -6.89 -1.97 4.82
N VAL A 18 -7.97 -1.25 4.58
CA VAL A 18 -7.98 0.20 4.37
C VAL A 18 -9.14 0.84 5.12
N SER A 19 -9.00 2.11 5.47
CA SER A 19 -10.09 2.89 6.08
C SER A 19 -11.20 3.10 5.05
N ASP A 20 -12.46 3.19 5.51
CA ASP A 20 -13.62 3.21 4.60
C ASP A 20 -13.60 4.40 3.64
N ARG A 21 -13.07 5.55 4.11
CA ARG A 21 -12.93 6.78 3.32
C ARG A 21 -11.93 6.68 2.17
N ASP A 22 -10.94 5.81 2.27
CA ASP A 22 -9.90 5.67 1.24
C ASP A 22 -10.23 4.54 0.25
N TYR A 23 -11.20 3.67 0.59
CA TYR A 23 -11.48 2.47 -0.18
C TYR A 23 -11.86 2.76 -1.63
N GLU A 24 -12.85 3.63 -1.87
CA GLU A 24 -13.32 3.90 -3.24
C GLU A 24 -12.20 4.46 -4.12
N TYR A 25 -11.36 5.33 -3.55
CA TYR A 25 -10.18 5.87 -4.23
C TYR A 25 -9.13 4.78 -4.51
N LEU A 26 -8.78 3.96 -3.53
CA LEU A 26 -7.72 2.97 -3.69
C LEU A 26 -8.13 1.77 -4.54
N ASN A 27 -9.42 1.39 -4.51
CA ASN A 27 -9.94 0.20 -5.17
C ASN A 27 -10.04 0.32 -6.70
N GLN A 28 -9.78 1.51 -7.25
CA GLN A 28 -9.74 1.71 -8.71
C GLN A 28 -8.50 1.10 -9.39
N TRP A 29 -7.48 0.71 -8.61
CA TRP A 29 -6.24 0.14 -9.14
C TRP A 29 -5.99 -1.29 -8.70
N LYS A 30 -5.26 -2.02 -9.54
CA LYS A 30 -4.70 -3.31 -9.19
C LYS A 30 -3.47 -3.13 -8.32
N TRP A 31 -3.57 -3.53 -7.06
CA TRP A 31 -2.48 -3.52 -6.09
C TRP A 31 -1.75 -4.86 -6.07
N HIS A 32 -0.45 -4.81 -5.84
CA HIS A 32 0.44 -5.95 -5.83
C HIS A 32 1.05 -6.14 -4.45
N LEU A 33 1.12 -7.39 -4.01
CA LEU A 33 1.87 -7.77 -2.82
C LEU A 33 3.33 -8.03 -3.20
N MET A 34 4.22 -7.22 -2.66
CA MET A 34 5.66 -7.46 -2.69
C MET A 34 6.08 -8.06 -1.34
N ILE A 35 6.75 -9.21 -1.38
CA ILE A 35 7.27 -9.88 -0.19
C ILE A 35 8.79 -9.86 -0.27
N ASN A 36 9.42 -9.21 0.71
CA ASN A 36 10.87 -9.25 0.91
C ASN A 36 11.18 -10.08 2.16
N LYS A 37 12.46 -10.45 2.36
CA LYS A 37 12.90 -11.26 3.51
C LYS A 37 12.50 -10.70 4.89
N LYS A 38 12.29 -9.39 5.00
CA LYS A 38 12.01 -8.68 6.26
C LYS A 38 10.63 -8.02 6.35
N SER A 39 9.93 -7.84 5.22
CA SER A 39 8.66 -7.10 5.22
C SER A 39 7.80 -7.40 3.99
N LYS A 40 6.50 -7.18 4.14
CA LYS A 40 5.54 -7.14 3.03
C LYS A 40 5.26 -5.69 2.69
N ARG A 41 5.00 -5.40 1.41
CA ARG A 41 4.62 -4.06 0.95
C ARG A 41 3.50 -4.16 -0.08
N VAL A 42 2.59 -3.20 -0.03
CA VAL A 42 1.49 -3.06 -0.99
C VAL A 42 1.81 -1.92 -1.95
N LEU A 43 1.92 -2.24 -3.24
CA LEU A 43 2.34 -1.28 -4.25
C LEU A 43 1.61 -1.47 -5.57
N ARG A 44 1.58 -0.41 -6.39
CA ARG A 44 1.14 -0.46 -7.78
C ARG A 44 2.22 0.16 -8.66
N GLN A 45 2.29 -0.28 -9.91
CA GLN A 45 3.19 0.29 -10.91
C GLN A 45 2.39 0.91 -12.04
N LYS A 46 2.84 2.07 -12.53
CA LYS A 46 2.30 2.76 -13.70
C LYS A 46 3.43 2.94 -14.70
N ASN A 47 3.27 2.41 -15.91
CA ASN A 47 4.19 2.66 -17.01
C ASN A 47 3.70 3.88 -17.80
N THR A 48 4.55 4.90 -17.96
CA THR A 48 4.26 6.08 -18.78
C THR A 48 5.46 6.37 -19.67
N LYS A 49 5.28 6.30 -21.00
CA LYS A 49 6.33 6.62 -21.99
C LYS A 49 7.66 5.87 -21.78
N GLY A 50 7.62 4.64 -21.28
CA GLY A 50 8.82 3.83 -21.04
C GLY A 50 9.40 3.98 -19.62
N GLU A 51 8.87 4.91 -18.82
CA GLU A 51 9.24 5.05 -17.41
C GLU A 51 8.27 4.30 -16.50
N VAL A 52 8.80 3.51 -15.57
CA VAL A 52 7.99 2.78 -14.58
C VAL A 52 7.99 3.54 -13.27
N GLN A 53 6.85 4.09 -12.90
CA GLN A 53 6.64 4.71 -11.60
C GLN A 53 5.99 3.73 -10.63
N THR A 54 6.56 3.62 -9.43
CA THR A 54 6.04 2.77 -8.36
C THR A 54 5.37 3.62 -7.29
N TYR A 55 4.16 3.25 -6.91
CA TYR A 55 3.37 3.90 -5.87
C TYR A 55 3.15 2.91 -4.72
N VAL A 56 3.40 3.35 -3.49
CA VAL A 56 3.21 2.55 -2.27
C VAL A 56 1.91 2.98 -1.61
N MET A 57 1.05 2.02 -1.24
CA MET A 57 -0.29 2.32 -0.71
C MET A 57 -0.25 3.21 0.53
N SER A 58 0.62 2.93 1.48
CA SER A 58 0.77 3.75 2.69
C SER A 58 1.12 5.21 2.39
N ARG A 59 1.94 5.45 1.35
CA ARG A 59 2.29 6.81 0.90
C ARG A 59 1.15 7.49 0.14
N GLU A 60 0.37 6.75 -0.64
CA GLU A 60 -0.81 7.30 -1.34
C GLU A 60 -1.90 7.76 -0.36
N ILE A 61 -1.96 7.14 0.82
CA ILE A 61 -2.91 7.48 1.88
C ILE A 61 -2.42 8.68 2.69
N MET A 62 -1.17 8.66 3.15
CA MET A 62 -0.64 9.67 4.07
C MET A 62 -0.07 10.90 3.36
N LEU A 63 0.22 10.80 2.06
CA LEU A 63 0.84 11.85 1.24
C LEU A 63 2.02 12.56 1.95
N PRO A 64 2.99 11.79 2.49
CA PRO A 64 4.12 12.37 3.20
C PRO A 64 5.03 13.14 2.23
N GLU A 65 5.81 14.08 2.79
CA GLU A 65 6.88 14.72 2.03
C GLU A 65 7.90 13.70 1.51
N LYS A 66 8.65 14.09 0.47
CA LYS A 66 9.57 13.18 -0.23
C LYS A 66 10.63 12.56 0.69
N HIS A 67 11.07 13.29 1.71
CA HIS A 67 12.11 12.88 2.64
C HIS A 67 11.56 12.17 3.90
N MET A 68 10.24 12.02 4.01
CA MET A 68 9.58 11.39 5.14
C MET A 68 9.14 9.98 4.76
N ASP A 69 9.13 9.07 5.73
CA ASP A 69 8.62 7.71 5.62
C ASP A 69 7.23 7.57 6.24
N VAL A 70 6.57 6.44 5.93
CA VAL A 70 5.30 6.06 6.55
C VAL A 70 5.48 4.71 7.22
N ASP A 71 5.26 4.70 8.53
CA ASP A 71 5.38 3.53 9.38
C ASP A 71 4.00 2.99 9.78
N HIS A 72 3.94 1.68 10.00
CA HIS A 72 2.74 0.97 10.43
C HIS A 72 2.80 0.79 11.95
N ILE A 73 1.92 1.46 12.69
CA ILE A 73 1.94 1.51 14.17
C ILE A 73 1.87 0.11 14.79
N SER A 74 1.02 -0.77 14.26
CA SER A 74 0.88 -2.16 14.72
C SER A 74 2.01 -3.10 14.24
N GLY A 75 2.86 -2.66 13.30
CA GLY A 75 3.80 -3.52 12.59
C GLY A 75 3.16 -4.40 11.50
N ASP A 76 1.83 -4.44 11.38
CA ASP A 76 1.15 -5.13 10.27
C ASP A 76 1.21 -4.28 8.99
N THR A 77 2.19 -4.57 8.15
CA THR A 77 2.40 -3.90 6.85
C THR A 77 1.25 -4.06 5.83
N LEU A 78 0.28 -4.96 6.08
CA LEU A 78 -0.91 -5.13 5.25
C LEU A 78 -2.14 -4.38 5.79
N ASP A 79 -2.03 -3.77 6.97
CA ASP A 79 -3.04 -2.90 7.54
C ASP A 79 -2.75 -1.44 7.18
N ASN A 80 -3.26 -1.00 6.03
CA ASN A 80 -3.13 0.38 5.55
C ASN A 80 -4.35 1.23 5.96
N THR A 81 -4.97 0.96 7.10
CA THR A 81 -5.92 1.89 7.70
C THR A 81 -5.17 3.14 8.18
N ARG A 82 -5.74 4.34 7.98
CA ARG A 82 -5.10 5.61 8.38
C ARG A 82 -4.79 5.65 9.87
N GLU A 83 -5.63 5.04 10.69
CA GLU A 83 -5.46 4.93 12.13
C GLU A 83 -4.21 4.09 12.50
N ASN A 84 -3.75 3.22 11.59
CA ASN A 84 -2.56 2.40 11.74
C ASN A 84 -1.31 3.00 11.07
N LEU A 85 -1.41 4.12 10.36
CA LEU A 85 -0.29 4.74 9.64
C LEU A 85 0.18 6.00 10.36
N ARG A 86 1.50 6.19 10.42
CA ARG A 86 2.13 7.44 10.89
C ARG A 86 3.23 7.89 9.95
N VAL A 87 3.36 9.21 9.76
CA VAL A 87 4.50 9.79 9.06
C VAL A 87 5.68 9.87 10.03
N CYS A 88 6.85 9.43 9.61
CA CYS A 88 8.09 9.42 10.40
C CYS A 88 9.29 9.95 9.60
N THR A 89 10.35 10.33 10.31
CA THR A 89 11.62 10.85 9.78
C THR A 89 12.68 9.76 9.68
#